data_AF-A0AAW9WPL5-F1
#
_entry.id   AF-A0AAW9WPL5-F1
#
_cell.length_a   1.000
_cell.length_b   1.000
_cell.length_c   1.000
_cell.angle_alpha   90.00
_cell.angle_beta   90.00
_cell.angle_gamma   90.00
#
_symmetry.space_group_name_H-M   'P 1'
#
loop_
_entity.id
_entity.type
_entity.pdbx_description
1 polymer ?
#
loop_
_entity_poly.entity_id
_entity_poly.type
_entity_poly.pdbx_seq_one_letter_code
_entity_poly.pdbx_strand_id
1 'polypeptide(L)'
;MIYKNLSIEELREYPYPNLMAELINSGYSICTLAEHMGLGEHRREDDPEVWAKMKGDCEISCSEALGLAGLFGVKAEYLFSYDLKVFCDEPMAYWRWHDENKRKEREYREYRTREEIIRELNEKPYLLDFIKQ
;
A
#
# COMPACT_ATOMS: atom_id res chain seq x y z
N MET A 1 -4.28 -2.20 7.08
CA MET A 1 -3.79 -0.81 7.12
C MET A 1 -4.36 -0.10 5.92
N ILE A 2 -5.18 0.91 6.15
CA ILE A 2 -5.72 1.75 5.09
C ILE A 2 -4.94 3.04 5.23
N TYR A 3 -3.90 3.23 4.44
CA TYR A 3 -3.35 4.56 4.30
C TYR A 3 -4.52 5.47 3.90
N LYS A 4 -4.68 6.61 4.57
CA LYS A 4 -5.67 7.60 4.17
C LYS A 4 -5.39 7.93 2.70
N ASN A 5 -6.39 7.81 1.83
CA ASN A 5 -6.24 8.31 0.46
C ASN A 5 -5.92 9.80 0.56
N LEU A 6 -4.69 10.14 0.20
CA LEU A 6 -4.23 11.52 0.17
C LEU A 6 -4.61 12.13 -1.18
N SER A 7 -5.10 13.36 -1.13
CA SER A 7 -5.27 14.20 -2.31
C SER A 7 -3.93 14.49 -2.99
N ILE A 8 -3.98 14.94 -4.24
CA ILE A 8 -2.79 15.39 -4.97
C ILE A 8 -2.09 16.54 -4.22
N GLU A 9 -2.87 17.43 -3.62
CA GLU A 9 -2.38 18.55 -2.83
C GLU A 9 -1.66 18.06 -1.58
N GLU A 10 -2.26 17.16 -0.79
CA GLU A 10 -1.61 16.55 0.38
C GLU A 10 -0.33 15.78 0.00
N LEU A 11 -0.33 15.07 -1.14
CA LEU A 11 0.87 14.35 -1.61
C LEU A 11 2.03 15.30 -1.92
N ARG A 12 1.74 16.47 -2.50
CA ARG A 12 2.76 17.48 -2.85
C ARG A 12 3.41 18.15 -1.64
N GLU A 13 2.84 18.02 -0.45
CA GLU A 13 3.45 18.52 0.79
C GLU A 13 4.63 17.66 1.25
N TYR A 14 4.74 16.42 0.77
CA TYR A 14 5.85 15.54 1.09
C TYR A 14 7.10 15.88 0.26
N PRO A 15 8.30 15.67 0.81
CA PRO A 15 9.55 15.94 0.09
C PRO A 15 9.74 15.00 -1.11
N TYR A 16 9.22 13.78 -1.02
CA TYR A 16 9.22 12.78 -2.09
C TYR A 16 7.78 12.33 -2.36
N PRO A 17 6.99 13.14 -3.09
CA PRO A 17 5.56 12.90 -3.30
C PRO A 17 5.28 11.56 -4.00
N ASN A 18 6.13 11.15 -4.96
CA ASN A 18 5.96 9.86 -5.66
C ASN A 18 6.19 8.68 -4.72
N LEU A 19 7.19 8.75 -3.83
CA LEU A 19 7.42 7.72 -2.81
C LEU A 19 6.22 7.53 -1.90
N MET A 20 5.61 8.62 -1.42
CA MET A 20 4.41 8.55 -0.61
C MET A 20 3.22 7.99 -1.40
N ALA A 21 3.04 8.42 -2.66
CA ALA A 21 1.99 7.90 -3.53
C ALA A 21 2.14 6.39 -3.77
N GLU A 22 3.36 5.89 -3.98
CA GLU A 22 3.65 4.47 -4.17
C GLU A 22 3.34 3.66 -2.91
N LEU A 23 3.71 4.14 -1.72
CA LEU A 23 3.37 3.49 -0.45
C LEU A 23 1.86 3.32 -0.28
N ILE A 24 1.11 4.40 -0.51
CA ILE A 24 -0.35 4.44 -0.30
C ILE A 24 -1.04 3.49 -1.30
N ASN A 25 -0.65 3.55 -2.57
CA ASN A 25 -1.31 2.81 -3.63
C ASN A 25 -0.90 1.33 -3.68
N SER A 26 0.32 0.98 -3.28
CA SER A 26 0.73 -0.43 -3.20
C SER A 26 0.05 -1.18 -2.05
N GLY A 27 -0.25 -0.44 -0.96
CA GLY A 27 -0.71 -1.01 0.30
C GLY A 27 0.39 -1.78 1.04
N TYR A 28 1.66 -1.58 0.69
CA TYR A 28 2.78 -2.17 1.43
C TYR A 28 2.84 -1.65 2.85
N SER A 29 3.30 -2.49 3.75
CA SER A 29 3.40 -2.14 5.15
C SER A 29 4.74 -1.43 5.42
N ILE A 30 4.82 -0.66 6.50
CA ILE A 30 6.06 0.01 6.91
C ILE A 30 7.15 -1.02 7.22
N CYS A 31 6.77 -2.20 7.71
CA CYS A 31 7.69 -3.32 7.89
C CYS A 31 8.31 -3.76 6.55
N THR A 32 7.51 -3.85 5.48
CA THR A 32 8.01 -4.18 4.13
C THR A 32 9.00 -3.12 3.64
N LEU A 33 8.72 -1.84 3.88
CA LEU A 33 9.65 -0.77 3.50
C LEU A 33 10.97 -0.91 4.27
N ALA A 34 10.91 -1.14 5.57
CA ALA A 34 12.10 -1.25 6.41
C ALA A 34 13.01 -2.42 6.02
N GLU A 35 12.41 -3.57 5.67
CA GLU A 35 13.13 -4.75 5.18
C GLU A 35 13.89 -4.41 3.88
N HIS A 36 13.20 -3.79 2.92
CA HIS A 36 13.82 -3.40 1.65
C HIS A 36 14.82 -2.25 1.79
N MET A 37 14.67 -1.39 2.79
CA MET A 37 15.66 -0.37 3.17
C MET A 37 16.91 -0.97 3.83
N GLY A 38 16.86 -2.22 4.32
CA GLY A 38 17.95 -2.85 5.05
C GLY A 38 18.07 -2.42 6.51
N LEU A 39 16.97 -1.94 7.12
CA LEU A 39 16.94 -1.42 8.50
C LEU A 39 16.76 -2.51 9.58
N GLY A 40 16.81 -3.78 9.18
CA GLY A 40 16.70 -4.95 10.05
C GLY A 40 15.30 -5.57 10.11
N GLU A 41 15.23 -6.80 10.63
CA GLU A 41 13.98 -7.56 10.78
C GLU A 41 13.16 -7.07 11.99
N HIS A 42 11.85 -7.35 12.00
CA HIS A 42 10.91 -7.09 13.11
C HIS A 42 10.62 -5.61 13.44
N ARG A 43 10.74 -4.71 12.45
CA ARG A 43 10.17 -3.35 12.58
C ARG A 43 8.65 -3.42 12.74
N ARG A 44 8.06 -2.32 13.20
CA ARG A 44 6.61 -2.20 13.45
C ARG A 44 6.01 -1.18 12.49
N GLU A 45 4.68 -1.19 12.41
CA GLU A 45 3.96 -0.27 11.52
C GLU A 45 4.03 1.19 11.95
N ASP A 46 4.27 1.41 13.24
CA ASP A 46 4.49 2.71 13.86
C ASP A 46 5.98 3.06 13.97
N ASP A 47 6.87 2.39 13.23
CA ASP A 47 8.31 2.61 13.32
C ASP A 47 8.67 4.08 13.03
N PRO A 48 9.19 4.82 14.03
CA PRO A 48 9.39 6.26 13.90
C PRO A 48 10.54 6.60 12.94
N GLU A 49 11.53 5.72 12.77
CA GLU A 49 12.67 5.95 11.88
C GLU A 49 12.22 5.87 10.42
N VAL A 50 11.45 4.84 10.07
CA VAL A 50 10.92 4.69 8.71
C VAL A 50 9.96 5.84 8.39
N TRP A 51 9.06 6.18 9.32
CA TRP A 51 8.14 7.31 9.11
C TRP A 51 8.87 8.66 8.97
N ALA A 52 9.92 8.89 9.77
CA ALA A 52 10.74 10.09 9.65
C ALA A 52 11.39 10.18 8.26
N LYS A 53 11.92 9.07 7.73
CA LYS A 53 12.45 9.00 6.36
C LYS A 53 11.39 9.28 5.31
N MET A 54 10.20 8.69 5.44
CA MET A 54 9.09 8.88 4.49
C MET A 54 8.54 10.31 4.49
N LYS A 55 8.60 11.01 5.63
CA LYS A 55 8.25 12.43 5.77
C LYS A 55 9.40 13.38 5.42
N GLY A 56 10.60 12.85 5.22
CA GLY A 56 11.86 13.58 5.01
C GLY A 56 12.35 14.36 6.22
N ASP A 57 11.93 13.96 7.43
CA ASP A 57 12.52 14.40 8.69
C ASP A 57 13.92 13.76 8.90
N CYS A 58 14.21 12.68 8.17
CA CYS A 58 15.48 11.95 8.20
C CYS A 58 15.96 11.67 6.76
N GLU A 59 17.28 11.73 6.55
CA GLU A 59 17.88 11.40 5.26
C GLU A 59 17.72 9.91 4.91
N ILE A 60 17.56 9.66 3.61
CA ILE A 60 17.54 8.31 3.03
C ILE A 60 18.90 8.04 2.41
N SER A 61 19.58 6.98 2.85
CA SER A 61 20.88 6.59 2.30
C SER A 61 20.74 6.02 0.89
N CYS A 62 21.81 6.03 0.10
CA CYS A 62 21.78 5.48 -1.26
C CYS A 62 21.36 4.00 -1.30
N SER A 63 21.77 3.18 -0.32
CA SER A 63 21.36 1.77 -0.24
C SER A 63 19.87 1.62 0.04
N GLU A 64 19.33 2.43 0.95
CA GLU A 64 17.89 2.45 1.26
C GLU A 64 17.08 2.89 0.05
N ALA A 65 17.54 3.93 -0.66
CA ALA A 65 16.91 4.45 -1.85
C ALA A 65 16.84 3.41 -2.98
N LEU A 66 17.94 2.68 -3.20
CA LEU A 66 17.98 1.57 -4.16
C LEU A 66 17.06 0.42 -3.74
N GLY A 67 17.01 0.11 -2.45
CA GLY A 67 16.12 -0.89 -1.89
C GLY A 67 14.65 -0.58 -2.14
N LEU A 68 14.23 0.66 -1.87
CA LEU A 68 12.87 1.15 -2.15
C LEU A 68 12.56 1.18 -3.64
N ALA A 69 13.48 1.67 -4.48
CA ALA A 69 13.32 1.67 -5.92
C ALA A 69 13.13 0.23 -6.46
N GLY A 70 13.87 -0.73 -5.90
CA GLY A 70 13.72 -2.16 -6.17
C GLY A 70 12.36 -2.70 -5.73
N LEU A 71 11.93 -2.39 -4.50
CA LEU A 71 10.62 -2.79 -3.96
C LEU A 71 9.47 -2.35 -4.86
N PHE A 72 9.46 -1.08 -5.25
CA PHE A 72 8.41 -0.52 -6.09
C PHE A 72 8.61 -0.81 -7.58
N GLY A 73 9.74 -1.39 -8.00
CA GLY A 73 10.05 -1.66 -9.39
C GLY A 73 10.13 -0.39 -10.25
N VAL A 74 10.70 0.68 -9.73
CA VAL A 74 10.84 1.99 -10.41
C VAL A 74 12.26 2.51 -10.39
N LYS A 75 12.48 3.55 -11.18
CA LYS A 75 13.71 4.33 -11.14
C LYS A 75 13.75 5.25 -9.93
N ALA A 76 14.92 5.38 -9.31
CA ALA A 76 15.12 6.26 -8.15
C ALA A 76 14.81 7.73 -8.50
N GLU A 77 15.10 8.17 -9.72
CA GLU A 77 14.83 9.53 -10.19
C GLU A 77 13.33 9.87 -10.20
N TYR A 78 12.48 8.87 -10.43
CA TYR A 78 11.02 9.04 -10.29
C TYR A 78 10.62 9.03 -8.81
N LEU A 79 11.08 8.04 -8.06
CA LEU A 79 10.64 7.79 -6.70
C LEU A 79 10.99 8.95 -5.75
N PHE A 80 12.20 9.50 -5.89
CA PHE A 80 12.73 10.60 -5.09
C PHE A 80 12.69 11.95 -5.80
N SER A 81 11.85 12.10 -6.84
CA SER A 81 11.58 13.41 -7.43
C SER A 81 10.84 14.28 -6.44
N TYR A 82 11.20 15.57 -6.36
CA TYR A 82 10.46 16.59 -5.61
C TYR A 82 9.10 16.92 -6.24
N ASP A 83 8.90 16.58 -7.52
CA ASP A 83 7.65 16.82 -8.22
C ASP A 83 6.79 15.56 -8.25
N LEU A 84 5.51 15.72 -7.90
CA LEU A 84 4.52 14.65 -8.05
C LEU A 84 4.24 14.41 -9.54
N LYS A 85 4.43 13.17 -9.99
CA LYS A 85 4.05 12.77 -11.34
C LYS A 85 2.55 12.44 -11.37
N VAL A 86 1.80 13.24 -12.12
CA VAL A 86 0.34 13.09 -12.28
C VAL A 86 0.03 12.72 -13.73
N PHE A 87 -0.94 11.82 -13.91
CA PHE A 87 -1.49 11.45 -15.21
C PHE A 87 -3.00 11.25 -15.07
N CYS A 88 -3.79 11.93 -15.92
CA CYS A 88 -5.26 11.89 -15.87
C CYS A 88 -5.82 12.16 -14.45
N ASP A 89 -5.38 13.26 -13.84
CA ASP A 89 -5.82 13.73 -12.51
C ASP A 89 -5.57 12.76 -11.35
N GLU A 90 -4.75 11.73 -11.56
CA GLU A 90 -4.34 10.76 -10.55
C GLU A 90 -2.81 10.67 -10.46
N PRO A 91 -2.23 10.37 -9.30
CA PRO A 91 -0.81 10.07 -9.18
C PRO A 91 -0.41 8.91 -10.09
N MET A 92 0.77 8.95 -10.69
CA MET A 92 1.26 7.86 -11.54
C MET A 92 1.19 6.50 -10.82
N ALA A 93 1.45 6.48 -9.51
CA ALA A 93 1.33 5.30 -8.67
C ALA A 93 -0.08 4.65 -8.71
N TYR A 94 -1.16 5.44 -8.77
CA TYR A 94 -2.53 4.93 -8.88
C TYR A 94 -2.67 3.98 -10.08
N TRP A 95 -2.21 4.42 -11.25
CA TRP A 95 -2.30 3.62 -12.47
C TRP A 95 -1.40 2.38 -12.44
N ARG A 96 -0.23 2.48 -11.81
CA ARG A 96 0.69 1.34 -11.67
C ARG A 96 0.10 0.22 -10.81
N TRP A 97 -0.66 0.58 -9.78
CA TRP A 97 -1.28 -0.36 -8.85
C TRP A 97 -2.74 -0.68 -9.18
N HIS A 98 -3.33 -0.03 -10.19
CA HIS A 98 -4.76 -0.12 -10.51
C HIS A 98 -5.25 -1.57 -10.69
N ASP A 99 -4.56 -2.37 -11.48
CA ASP A 99 -4.99 -3.74 -11.78
C ASP A 99 -4.86 -4.66 -10.56
N GLU A 100 -3.77 -4.51 -9.81
CA GLU A 100 -3.52 -5.27 -8.58
C GLU A 100 -4.54 -4.90 -7.48
N ASN A 101 -4.86 -3.62 -7.35
CA ASN A 101 -5.87 -3.14 -6.40
C ASN A 101 -7.27 -3.61 -6.80
N LYS A 102 -7.64 -3.58 -8.09
CA LYS A 102 -8.89 -4.18 -8.56
C LYS A 102 -8.98 -5.68 -8.31
N ARG A 103 -7.86 -6.40 -8.43
CA ARG A 103 -7.79 -7.83 -8.09
C ARG A 103 -8.04 -8.05 -6.61
N LYS A 104 -7.31 -7.35 -5.73
CA LYS A 104 -7.48 -7.41 -4.27
C LYS A 104 -8.91 -7.04 -3.83
N GLU A 105 -9.53 -6.04 -4.46
CA GLU A 105 -10.91 -5.66 -4.17
C GLU A 105 -11.92 -6.77 -4.51
N ARG A 106 -11.75 -7.44 -5.66
CA ARG A 106 -12.62 -8.58 -6.02
C ARG A 106 -12.48 -9.72 -5.02
N GLU A 107 -11.24 -10.10 -4.71
CA GLU A 107 -10.96 -11.17 -3.73
C GLU A 107 -11.53 -10.85 -2.35
N TYR A 108 -11.42 -9.59 -1.93
CA TYR A 108 -12.02 -9.14 -0.67
C TYR A 108 -13.55 -9.22 -0.68
N ARG A 109 -14.22 -8.85 -1.78
CA ARG A 109 -15.68 -8.96 -1.91
C ARG A 109 -16.13 -10.42 -1.87
N GLU A 110 -15.42 -11.31 -2.55
CA GLU A 110 -15.70 -12.75 -2.54
C GLU A 110 -15.54 -13.33 -1.13
N TYR A 111 -14.45 -12.97 -0.44
CA TYR A 111 -14.21 -13.36 0.95
C TYR A 111 -15.32 -12.87 1.89
N ARG A 112 -15.71 -11.60 1.79
CA ARG A 112 -16.81 -11.00 2.57
C ARG A 112 -18.13 -11.72 2.34
N THR A 113 -18.45 -12.01 1.08
CA THR A 113 -19.67 -12.75 0.71
C THR A 113 -19.66 -14.15 1.33
N ARG A 114 -18.51 -14.83 1.29
CA ARG A 114 -18.35 -16.16 1.90
C ARG A 114 -18.53 -16.12 3.42
N GLU A 115 -17.92 -15.16 4.10
CA GLU A 115 -18.08 -14.97 5.55
C GLU A 115 -19.54 -14.71 5.94
N GLU A 116 -20.26 -13.91 5.15
CA GLU A 116 -21.69 -13.64 5.37
C GLU A 116 -22.53 -14.90 5.19
N ILE A 117 -22.25 -15.73 4.18
CA ILE A 117 -22.90 -17.04 3.99
C ILE A 117 -22.61 -17.96 5.19
N ILE A 118 -21.35 -18.08 5.61
CA ILE A 118 -20.97 -18.94 6.75
C ILE A 118 -21.68 -18.48 8.02
N ARG A 119 -21.71 -17.17 8.28
CA ARG A 119 -22.41 -16.61 9.44
C ARG A 119 -23.90 -16.94 9.41
N GLU A 120 -24.58 -16.73 8.28
CA GLU A 120 -26.01 -17.06 8.13
C GLU A 120 -26.29 -18.56 8.29
N LEU A 121 -25.41 -19.43 7.77
CA LEU A 121 -25.54 -20.88 7.96
C LEU A 121 -25.34 -21.30 9.41
N ASN A 122 -24.43 -20.65 10.14
CA ASN A 122 -24.25 -20.88 11.57
C ASN A 122 -25.46 -20.39 12.39
N GLU A 123 -26.07 -19.27 12.03
CA GLU A 123 -27.27 -18.73 12.69
C GLU A 123 -28.54 -19.53 12.34
N LYS A 124 -28.60 -20.10 11.13
CA LYS A 124 -29.75 -20.86 10.62
C LYS A 124 -29.29 -22.22 10.06
N PRO A 125 -28.92 -23.18 10.92
CA PRO A 125 -28.37 -24.47 10.48
C PRO A 125 -29.30 -25.27 9.57
N TYR A 126 -30.63 -25.08 9.69
CA TYR A 126 -31.62 -25.72 8.83
C TYR A 126 -31.49 -25.33 7.35
N LEU A 127 -30.80 -24.24 7.02
CA LEU A 127 -30.51 -23.86 5.63
C LEU A 127 -29.54 -24.83 4.95
N LEU A 128 -28.74 -25.58 5.71
CA LEU A 128 -27.85 -26.62 5.17
C LEU A 128 -28.64 -27.73 4.46
N ASP A 129 -29.85 -28.03 4.93
CA ASP A 129 -30.72 -29.06 4.33
C ASP A 129 -31.25 -28.65 2.93
N PHE A 130 -31.22 -27.35 2.60
CA PHE A 130 -31.67 -26.80 1.32
C PHE A 130 -30.53 -26.60 0.31
N ILE A 131 -29.27 -26.67 0.76
CA ILE A 131 -28.08 -26.58 -0.09
C ILE A 131 -27.66 -28.01 -0.44
N LYS A 132 -28.00 -28.46 -1.65
CA LYS A 132 -27.55 -29.77 -2.14
C LYS A 132 -26.02 -29.80 -2.24
N GLN A 133 -25.41 -30.87 -1.69
CA GLN A 133 -24.03 -31.27 -2.00
C GLN A 133 -23.89 -31.68 -3.46
#